data_AF-A0A818TW28-F1
#
_entry.id   AF-A0A818TW28-F1
#
_cell.length_a   1.000
_cell.length_b   1.000
_cell.length_c   1.000
_cell.angle_alpha   90.00
_cell.angle_beta   90.00
_cell.angle_gamma   90.00
#
_symmetry.space_group_name_H-M   'P 1'
#
loop_
_entity.id
_entity.type
_entity.pdbx_description
1 polymer ?
#
loop_
_entity_poly.entity_id
_entity_poly.type
_entity_poly.pdbx_seq_one_letter_code
_entity_poly.pdbx_strand_id
1 'polypeptide(L)'
;MRKDWIRTEEEKQSRQLIKLTKEQKKINIPPNAQQSLVTFPIVLRRRKRLIKKSTRQEFVTNPIYDITFCGVNHILHDDDRILLNNINNAYQLIVPKTGPSYINKYTSLTPLSQFLNDESVMHESLINFFKCIPEFKQLDKNDQVILIKSNLINIIHLHHLIMRNFQDCPNIGNHMSKWINEDFHNRMSRTHRYLFRFMNYPLLLKLTLIIFIFSINLSASSDINQFYKYNNSRILFEYQNYYINILWRYLNCLFDEKEAIQSIQIIVTQILRYQLLMVTMKNSVQQSSDCDQFHSLMKSIFGLS
;
A
#
# COMPACT_ATOMS: atom_id res chain seq x y z
N MET A 1 0.71 -1.27 49.50
CA MET A 1 1.49 -0.38 48.60
C MET A 1 0.55 0.23 47.58
N ARG A 2 0.30 1.55 47.66
CA ARG A 2 -0.59 2.25 46.74
C ARG A 2 0.14 2.45 45.40
N LYS A 3 -0.45 1.95 44.32
CA LYS A 3 -0.01 2.23 42.94
C LYS A 3 -0.39 3.68 42.62
N ASP A 4 0.47 4.62 42.95
CA ASP A 4 0.39 5.96 42.38
C ASP A 4 1.13 5.95 41.05
N TRP A 5 0.34 6.15 40.00
CA TRP A 5 0.70 6.02 38.61
C TRP A 5 1.69 7.11 38.20
N ILE A 6 2.77 6.70 37.54
CA ILE A 6 3.58 7.57 36.68
C ILE A 6 2.67 8.02 35.54
N ARG A 7 2.13 9.23 35.65
CA ARG A 7 1.41 9.88 34.54
C ARG A 7 2.42 10.54 33.63
N THR A 8 2.22 10.36 32.33
CA THR A 8 3.02 11.02 31.30
C THR A 8 2.82 12.54 31.36
N GLU A 9 3.83 13.30 30.94
CA GLU A 9 3.78 14.77 30.82
C GLU A 9 2.54 15.24 30.03
N GLU A 10 2.18 14.52 28.97
CA GLU A 10 0.99 14.81 28.14
C GLU A 10 -0.33 14.75 28.93
N GLU A 11 -0.49 13.77 29.84
CA GLU A 11 -1.69 13.68 30.68
C GLU A 11 -1.79 14.83 31.69
N LYS A 12 -0.64 15.35 32.16
CA LYS A 12 -0.61 16.51 33.05
C LYS A 12 -1.04 17.77 32.29
N GLN A 13 -0.52 17.98 31.09
CA GLN A 13 -0.85 19.13 30.24
C GLN A 13 -2.33 19.13 29.84
N SER A 14 -2.88 17.99 29.43
CA SER A 14 -4.30 17.86 29.05
C SER A 14 -5.25 18.23 30.21
N ARG A 15 -4.93 17.80 31.44
CA ARG A 15 -5.73 18.13 32.62
C ARG A 15 -5.63 19.61 33.00
N GLN A 16 -4.47 20.23 32.81
CA GLN A 16 -4.26 21.64 33.06
C GLN A 16 -5.10 22.48 32.09
N LEU A 17 -5.15 22.09 30.81
CA LEU A 17 -5.97 22.74 29.79
C LEU A 17 -7.46 22.65 30.10
N ILE A 18 -7.95 21.48 30.55
CA ILE A 18 -9.35 21.27 30.97
C ILE A 18 -9.71 22.13 32.20
N LYS A 19 -8.78 22.29 33.16
CA LYS A 19 -9.01 23.18 34.31
C LYS A 19 -9.17 24.64 33.87
N LEU A 20 -8.28 25.12 32.99
CA LEU A 20 -8.34 26.49 32.47
C LEU A 20 -9.63 26.76 31.69
N THR A 21 -10.12 25.78 30.90
CA THR A 21 -11.39 25.96 30.17
C THR A 21 -12.59 26.03 31.11
N LYS A 22 -12.56 25.31 32.24
CA LYS A 22 -13.63 25.36 33.25
C LYS A 22 -13.60 26.67 34.02
N GLU A 23 -12.43 27.25 34.27
CA GLU A 23 -12.28 28.54 34.95
C GLU A 23 -12.71 29.70 34.04
N GLN A 24 -12.34 29.69 32.76
CA GLN A 24 -12.82 30.69 31.79
C GLN A 24 -14.35 30.70 31.65
N LYS A 25 -15.00 29.53 31.71
CA LYS A 25 -16.47 29.43 31.69
C LYS A 25 -17.15 29.99 32.95
N LYS A 26 -16.44 30.05 34.09
CA LYS A 26 -16.97 30.68 35.31
C LYS A 26 -16.86 32.20 35.30
N ILE A 27 -15.92 32.75 34.54
CA ILE A 27 -15.65 34.20 34.49
C ILE A 27 -16.59 34.92 33.51
N ASN A 28 -17.10 34.24 32.47
CA ASN A 28 -17.94 34.84 31.43
C ASN A 28 -19.47 34.73 31.65
N ILE A 29 -19.95 34.75 32.91
CA ILE A 29 -21.38 34.91 33.19
C ILE A 29 -21.63 36.38 33.59
N PRO A 30 -22.07 37.26 32.67
CA PRO A 30 -22.47 38.61 33.03
C PRO A 30 -23.74 38.56 33.89
N PRO A 31 -23.77 39.27 35.04
CA PRO A 31 -24.97 39.40 35.85
C PRO A 31 -25.81 40.53 35.27
N ASN A 32 -26.57 40.23 34.21
CA ASN A 32 -27.84 40.88 33.85
C ASN A 32 -28.23 40.52 32.43
N ALA A 33 -29.08 39.50 32.30
CA ALA A 33 -29.98 39.35 31.17
C ALA A 33 -31.23 38.60 31.66
N GLN A 34 -32.10 39.34 32.35
CA GLN A 34 -33.52 39.01 32.35
C GLN A 34 -34.00 39.26 30.92
N GLN A 35 -34.22 38.20 30.14
CA GLN A 35 -35.24 38.18 29.10
C GLN A 35 -35.45 36.74 28.61
N SER A 36 -36.72 36.38 28.59
CA SER A 36 -37.36 35.16 28.10
C SER A 36 -36.71 34.54 26.87
N LEU A 37 -36.36 33.25 26.95
CA LEU A 37 -36.30 32.38 25.78
C LEU A 37 -36.75 30.97 26.16
N VAL A 38 -37.75 30.54 25.39
CA VAL A 38 -38.51 29.30 25.45
C VAL A 38 -37.59 28.08 25.55
N THR A 39 -37.70 27.33 26.65
CA THR A 39 -37.13 26.00 26.80
C THR A 39 -37.97 25.00 26.03
N PHE A 40 -37.57 24.69 24.79
CA PHE A 40 -38.01 23.45 24.15
C PHE A 40 -37.19 22.28 24.70
N PRO A 41 -37.84 21.20 25.17
CA PRO A 41 -37.12 19.99 25.53
C PRO A 41 -36.58 19.33 24.26
N ILE A 42 -35.27 19.48 24.01
CA ILE A 42 -34.57 18.67 23.01
C ILE A 42 -34.50 17.25 23.56
N VAL A 43 -35.50 16.45 23.24
CA VAL A 43 -35.42 15.00 23.32
C VAL A 43 -34.46 14.54 22.23
N LEU A 44 -33.20 14.32 22.59
CA LEU A 44 -32.24 13.58 21.77
C LEU A 44 -32.71 12.11 21.69
N ARG A 45 -33.68 11.83 20.82
CA ARG A 45 -33.96 10.47 20.36
C ARG A 45 -32.72 10.00 19.58
N ARG A 46 -31.83 9.27 20.24
CA ARG A 46 -30.79 8.45 19.60
C ARG A 46 -31.50 7.53 18.60
N ARG A 47 -31.53 7.93 17.33
CA ARG A 47 -31.87 7.06 16.21
C ARG A 47 -30.78 5.97 16.20
N LYS A 48 -31.07 4.81 16.79
CA LYS A 48 -30.31 3.59 16.56
C LYS A 48 -30.37 3.36 15.05
N ARG A 49 -29.31 3.74 14.33
CA ARG A 49 -29.13 3.30 12.95
C ARG A 49 -29.09 1.78 13.00
N LEU A 50 -30.09 1.13 12.41
CA LEU A 50 -30.04 -0.28 12.11
C LEU A 50 -28.83 -0.48 11.19
N ILE A 51 -27.72 -0.95 11.77
CA ILE A 51 -26.63 -1.52 11.00
C ILE A 51 -27.22 -2.78 10.38
N LYS A 52 -27.65 -2.68 9.11
CA LYS A 52 -28.02 -3.82 8.30
C LYS A 52 -26.74 -4.64 8.18
N LYS A 53 -26.63 -5.74 8.94
CA LYS A 53 -25.55 -6.70 8.77
C LYS A 53 -25.58 -7.14 7.31
N SER A 54 -24.55 -6.79 6.56
CA SER A 54 -24.35 -7.27 5.20
C SER A 54 -24.28 -8.79 5.26
N THR A 55 -25.33 -9.44 4.78
CA THR A 55 -25.37 -10.88 4.56
C THR A 55 -24.22 -11.20 3.62
N ARG A 56 -23.26 -12.01 4.09
CA ARG A 56 -22.25 -12.65 3.23
C ARG A 56 -23.00 -13.42 2.14
N GLN A 57 -23.08 -12.83 0.95
CA GLN A 57 -23.34 -13.59 -0.25
C GLN A 57 -22.00 -14.20 -0.68
N GLU A 58 -22.01 -15.52 -0.79
CA GLU A 58 -20.94 -16.31 -1.40
C GLU A 58 -20.87 -15.92 -2.88
N PHE A 59 -19.80 -15.21 -3.26
CA PHE A 59 -19.54 -14.86 -4.65
C PHE A 59 -18.83 -16.01 -5.34
N VAL A 60 -19.58 -16.67 -6.21
CA VAL A 60 -19.09 -17.48 -7.32
C VAL A 60 -18.25 -16.59 -8.25
N THR A 61 -17.21 -17.22 -8.81
CA THR A 61 -16.04 -16.68 -9.49
C THR A 61 -16.26 -15.66 -10.62
N ASN A 62 -15.43 -14.62 -10.59
CA ASN A 62 -15.13 -13.61 -11.63
C ASN A 62 -16.22 -12.59 -12.00
N PRO A 63 -16.36 -11.48 -11.25
CA PRO A 63 -16.79 -10.24 -11.83
C PRO A 63 -15.55 -9.56 -12.45
N ILE A 64 -15.53 -9.44 -13.78
CA ILE A 64 -14.95 -8.27 -14.40
C ILE A 64 -15.79 -7.12 -13.83
N TYR A 65 -15.30 -6.46 -12.78
CA TYR A 65 -15.94 -5.26 -12.28
C TYR A 65 -15.84 -4.23 -13.40
N ASP A 66 -16.94 -4.07 -14.10
CA ASP A 66 -17.11 -3.00 -15.06
C ASP A 66 -16.88 -1.69 -14.31
N ILE A 67 -15.91 -0.89 -14.76
CA ILE A 67 -15.49 0.39 -14.13
C ILE A 67 -16.68 1.38 -14.10
N THR A 68 -17.80 1.02 -14.73
CA THR A 68 -19.11 1.68 -14.66
C THR A 68 -19.75 1.69 -13.27
N PHE A 69 -19.41 0.77 -12.36
CA PHE A 69 -19.99 0.72 -11.00
C PHE A 69 -19.21 1.59 -10.01
N CYS A 70 -19.10 2.89 -10.30
CA CYS A 70 -18.62 3.88 -9.33
C CYS A 70 -19.66 4.09 -8.22
N GLY A 71 -19.19 4.34 -6.99
CA GLY A 71 -20.03 4.51 -5.81
C GLY A 71 -20.95 5.72 -5.87
N VAL A 72 -21.82 5.81 -4.85
CA VAL A 72 -23.01 6.68 -4.77
C VAL A 72 -22.74 8.18 -4.90
N ASN A 73 -21.50 8.65 -4.79
CA ASN A 73 -21.21 10.06 -4.49
C ASN A 73 -20.56 10.87 -5.62
N HIS A 74 -19.79 10.27 -6.54
CA HIS A 74 -19.13 11.03 -7.62
C HIS A 74 -18.95 10.19 -8.89
N ILE A 75 -19.18 10.80 -10.05
CA ILE A 75 -18.94 10.19 -11.37
C ILE A 75 -17.51 10.52 -11.78
N LEU A 76 -16.73 9.50 -12.13
CA LEU A 76 -15.37 9.66 -12.66
C LEU A 76 -15.44 10.27 -14.08
N HIS A 77 -14.55 11.20 -14.41
CA HIS A 77 -14.47 11.76 -15.76
C HIS A 77 -14.17 10.66 -16.79
N ASP A 78 -14.70 10.76 -18.00
CA ASP A 78 -14.54 9.71 -19.01
C ASP A 78 -13.07 9.45 -19.37
N ASP A 79 -12.25 10.51 -19.43
CA ASP A 79 -10.79 10.36 -19.65
C ASP A 79 -10.11 9.52 -18.56
N ASP A 80 -10.47 9.73 -17.29
CA ASP A 80 -9.93 8.95 -16.17
C ASP A 80 -10.39 7.49 -16.28
N ARG A 81 -11.65 7.24 -16.69
CA ARG A 81 -12.20 5.88 -16.87
C ARG A 81 -11.48 5.14 -17.99
N ILE A 82 -11.24 5.82 -19.12
CA ILE A 82 -10.49 5.28 -20.25
C ILE A 82 -9.07 4.95 -19.81
N LEU A 83 -8.38 5.85 -19.12
CA LEU A 83 -7.04 5.62 -18.60
C LEU A 83 -6.99 4.39 -17.66
N LEU A 84 -7.89 4.33 -16.69
CA LEU A 84 -7.97 3.23 -15.74
C LEU A 84 -8.25 1.89 -16.42
N ASN A 85 -9.13 1.89 -17.43
CA ASN A 85 -9.39 0.70 -18.24
C ASN A 85 -8.14 0.27 -19.02
N ASN A 86 -7.43 1.22 -19.61
CA ASN A 86 -6.18 0.96 -20.33
C ASN A 86 -5.10 0.37 -19.40
N ILE A 87 -4.94 0.90 -18.19
CA ILE A 87 -4.05 0.36 -17.16
C ILE A 87 -4.45 -1.07 -16.80
N ASN A 88 -5.75 -1.31 -16.57
CA ASN A 88 -6.25 -2.64 -16.23
C ASN A 88 -5.96 -3.63 -17.36
N ASN A 89 -6.27 -3.27 -18.60
CA ASN A 89 -6.09 -4.10 -19.78
C ASN A 89 -4.61 -4.39 -20.04
N ALA A 90 -3.74 -3.37 -19.97
CA ALA A 90 -2.30 -3.56 -20.10
C ALA A 90 -1.77 -4.56 -19.06
N TYR A 91 -2.20 -4.43 -17.79
CA TYR A 91 -1.81 -5.38 -16.75
C TYR A 91 -2.29 -6.80 -17.05
N GLN A 92 -3.55 -6.98 -17.47
CA GLN A 92 -4.11 -8.31 -17.76
C GLN A 92 -3.47 -8.98 -18.99
N LEU A 93 -3.06 -8.19 -19.98
CA LEU A 93 -2.41 -8.70 -21.19
C LEU A 93 -0.98 -9.17 -20.92
N ILE A 94 -0.25 -8.46 -20.06
CA ILE A 94 1.18 -8.66 -19.88
C ILE A 94 1.49 -9.65 -18.78
N VAL A 95 0.73 -9.62 -17.70
CA VAL A 95 0.99 -10.47 -16.53
C VAL A 95 0.19 -11.75 -16.74
N PRO A 96 0.83 -12.84 -17.21
CA PRO A 96 0.10 -14.09 -17.41
C PRO A 96 -0.45 -14.53 -16.05
N LYS A 97 -1.58 -15.24 -16.06
CA LYS A 97 -2.07 -15.94 -14.88
C LYS A 97 -1.12 -17.11 -14.58
N THR A 98 0.07 -16.83 -14.05
CA THR A 98 0.89 -17.84 -13.37
C THR A 98 -0.01 -18.40 -12.29
N GLY A 99 -0.48 -19.63 -12.49
CA GLY A 99 -1.42 -20.24 -11.58
C GLY A 99 -0.83 -20.31 -10.17
N PRO A 100 -1.68 -20.43 -9.13
CA PRO A 100 -1.23 -20.64 -7.76
C PRO A 100 -0.33 -21.88 -7.56
N SER A 101 -0.20 -22.74 -8.58
CA SER A 101 0.64 -23.94 -8.59
C SER A 101 2.15 -23.66 -8.46
N TYR A 102 2.63 -22.44 -8.71
CA TYR A 102 4.08 -22.19 -8.73
C TYR A 102 4.75 -22.33 -7.35
N ILE A 103 4.00 -22.25 -6.25
CA ILE A 103 4.57 -22.29 -4.89
C ILE A 103 4.54 -23.72 -4.30
N ASN A 104 3.62 -24.56 -4.78
CA ASN A 104 3.55 -25.97 -4.38
C ASN A 104 4.73 -26.80 -4.89
N LYS A 105 5.58 -26.23 -5.76
CA LYS A 105 6.83 -26.86 -6.22
C LYS A 105 7.97 -26.79 -5.18
N TYR A 106 7.84 -25.93 -4.16
CA TYR A 106 8.89 -25.76 -3.18
C TYR A 106 8.79 -26.80 -2.07
N THR A 107 9.94 -27.37 -1.73
CA THR A 107 10.09 -28.33 -0.64
C THR A 107 10.81 -27.66 0.52
N SER A 108 10.79 -28.30 1.70
CA SER A 108 11.49 -27.79 2.89
C SER A 108 13.00 -27.58 2.70
N LEU A 109 13.57 -28.15 1.63
CA LEU A 109 14.98 -28.09 1.25
C LEU A 109 15.27 -27.05 0.15
N THR A 110 14.25 -26.40 -0.41
CA THR A 110 14.46 -25.39 -1.46
C THR A 110 15.28 -24.22 -0.92
N PRO A 111 16.45 -23.90 -1.50
CA PRO A 111 17.27 -22.77 -1.08
C PRO A 111 16.63 -21.45 -1.49
N LEU A 112 17.00 -20.38 -0.77
CA LEU A 112 16.52 -19.02 -1.07
C LEU A 112 16.91 -18.60 -2.49
N SER A 113 18.09 -19.00 -2.98
CA SER A 113 18.58 -18.71 -4.33
C SER A 113 17.64 -19.22 -5.41
N GLN A 114 17.22 -20.49 -5.31
CA GLN A 114 16.28 -21.11 -6.23
C GLN A 114 14.91 -20.39 -6.20
N PHE A 115 14.40 -20.09 -5.01
CA PHE A 115 13.13 -19.37 -4.88
C PHE A 115 13.18 -18.00 -5.58
N LEU A 116 14.23 -17.21 -5.36
CA LEU A 116 14.34 -15.89 -5.98
C LEU A 116 14.57 -15.96 -7.49
N ASN A 117 15.31 -16.95 -7.97
CA ASN A 117 15.45 -17.20 -9.40
C ASN A 117 14.11 -17.55 -10.05
N ASP A 118 13.29 -18.36 -9.39
CA ASP A 118 11.93 -18.66 -9.85
C ASP A 118 11.02 -17.42 -9.82
N GLU A 119 11.24 -16.51 -8.87
CA GLU A 119 10.54 -15.23 -8.76
C GLU A 119 10.95 -14.21 -9.84
N SER A 120 12.01 -14.47 -10.62
CA SER A 120 12.41 -13.60 -11.74
C SER A 120 11.28 -13.36 -12.74
N VAL A 121 10.44 -14.36 -12.97
CA VAL A 121 9.28 -14.25 -13.87
C VAL A 121 8.29 -13.16 -13.42
N MET A 122 8.09 -13.00 -12.10
CA MET A 122 7.21 -11.95 -11.56
C MET A 122 7.82 -10.56 -11.71
N HIS A 123 9.15 -10.47 -11.60
CA HIS A 123 9.87 -9.22 -11.84
C HIS A 123 9.81 -8.82 -13.31
N GLU A 124 10.02 -9.77 -14.22
CA GLU A 124 9.95 -9.57 -15.66
C GLU A 124 8.54 -9.14 -16.12
N SER A 125 7.49 -9.80 -15.61
CA SER A 125 6.11 -9.45 -15.94
C SER A 125 5.78 -8.03 -15.49
N LEU A 126 6.24 -7.63 -14.31
CA LEU A 126 6.03 -6.29 -13.77
C LEU A 126 6.86 -5.23 -14.54
N ILE A 127 8.09 -5.54 -14.94
CA ILE A 127 8.90 -4.70 -15.84
C ILE A 127 8.18 -4.48 -17.18
N ASN A 128 7.64 -5.55 -17.76
CA ASN A 128 6.92 -5.47 -19.03
C ASN A 128 5.64 -4.65 -18.88
N PHE A 129 4.94 -4.75 -17.74
CA PHE A 129 3.80 -3.90 -17.42
C PHE A 129 4.17 -2.42 -17.42
N PHE A 130 5.27 -2.04 -16.75
CA PHE A 130 5.73 -0.66 -16.74
C PHE A 130 6.12 -0.14 -18.13
N LYS A 131 6.68 -0.97 -19.01
CA LYS A 131 6.98 -0.59 -20.40
C LYS A 131 5.73 -0.23 -21.23
N CYS A 132 4.55 -0.66 -20.81
CA CYS A 132 3.29 -0.31 -21.44
C CYS A 132 2.66 0.98 -20.90
N ILE A 133 3.21 1.56 -19.84
CA ILE A 133 2.78 2.86 -19.33
C ILE A 133 3.41 3.96 -20.20
N PRO A 134 2.60 4.83 -20.86
CA PRO A 134 3.11 5.83 -21.80
C PRO A 134 4.19 6.73 -21.21
N GLU A 135 3.98 7.22 -19.99
CA GLU A 135 4.90 8.12 -19.28
C GLU A 135 6.23 7.43 -18.95
N PHE A 136 6.19 6.14 -18.58
CA PHE A 136 7.41 5.37 -18.32
C PHE A 136 8.21 5.15 -19.61
N LYS A 137 7.52 4.90 -20.73
CA LYS A 137 8.14 4.72 -22.05
C LYS A 137 8.85 5.99 -22.55
N GLN A 138 8.37 7.17 -22.15
CA GLN A 138 8.93 8.47 -22.55
C GLN A 138 10.22 8.84 -21.81
N LEU A 139 10.53 8.18 -20.68
CA LEU A 139 11.76 8.43 -19.94
C LEU A 139 13.01 7.97 -20.71
N ASP A 140 14.17 8.56 -20.38
CA ASP A 140 15.45 8.05 -20.87
C ASP A 140 15.68 6.60 -20.42
N LYS A 141 16.41 5.82 -21.23
CA LYS A 141 16.66 4.40 -20.93
C LYS A 141 17.42 4.20 -19.62
N ASN A 142 18.34 5.10 -19.27
CA ASN A 142 19.05 5.02 -18.01
C ASN A 142 18.10 5.29 -16.84
N ASP A 143 17.25 6.31 -16.94
CA ASP A 143 16.25 6.62 -15.90
C ASP A 143 15.26 5.46 -15.73
N GLN A 144 14.79 4.83 -16.82
CA GLN A 144 13.95 3.63 -16.76
C GLN A 144 14.64 2.50 -15.96
N VAL A 145 15.90 2.22 -16.26
CA VAL A 145 16.68 1.16 -15.57
C VAL A 145 16.89 1.50 -14.10
N ILE A 146 17.21 2.76 -13.79
CA ILE A 146 17.39 3.22 -12.40
C ILE A 146 16.09 3.05 -11.60
N LEU A 147 14.94 3.47 -12.14
CA LEU A 147 13.65 3.32 -11.47
C LEU A 147 13.32 1.86 -11.20
N ILE A 148 13.56 0.99 -12.18
CA ILE A 148 13.36 -0.46 -12.00
C ILE A 148 14.25 -0.99 -10.88
N LYS A 149 15.58 -0.73 -10.93
CA LYS A 149 16.49 -1.24 -9.90
C LYS A 149 16.17 -0.68 -8.51
N SER A 150 15.81 0.60 -8.43
CA SER A 150 15.57 1.28 -7.16
C SER A 150 14.21 0.98 -6.54
N ASN A 151 13.16 0.69 -7.32
CA ASN A 151 11.81 0.61 -6.78
C ASN A 151 11.19 -0.79 -6.85
N LEU A 152 11.62 -1.63 -7.80
CA LEU A 152 10.91 -2.87 -8.14
C LEU A 152 10.78 -3.82 -6.93
N ILE A 153 11.86 -4.00 -6.18
CA ILE A 153 11.89 -4.90 -5.01
C ILE A 153 10.88 -4.49 -3.93
N ASN A 154 10.65 -3.19 -3.73
CA ASN A 154 9.73 -2.70 -2.70
C ASN A 154 8.26 -2.87 -3.08
N ILE A 155 7.97 -2.91 -4.38
CA ILE A 155 6.59 -2.87 -4.90
C ILE A 155 6.13 -4.24 -5.41
N ILE A 156 7.03 -5.21 -5.61
CA ILE A 156 6.72 -6.55 -6.12
C ILE A 156 5.67 -7.29 -5.27
N HIS A 157 5.58 -7.00 -3.97
CA HIS A 157 4.56 -7.61 -3.10
C HIS A 157 3.13 -7.20 -3.44
N LEU A 158 2.92 -5.98 -3.94
CA LEU A 158 1.61 -5.58 -4.44
C LEU A 158 1.26 -6.38 -5.70
N HIS A 159 2.24 -6.64 -6.55
CA HIS A 159 2.06 -7.47 -7.73
C HIS A 159 1.68 -8.91 -7.35
N HIS A 160 2.36 -9.51 -6.36
CA HIS A 160 1.97 -10.81 -5.81
C HIS A 160 0.53 -10.85 -5.29
N LEU A 161 0.13 -9.81 -4.57
CA LEU A 161 -1.21 -9.66 -4.04
C LEU A 161 -2.28 -9.68 -5.12
N ILE A 162 -2.08 -8.88 -6.17
CA ILE A 162 -2.98 -8.80 -7.32
C ILE A 162 -3.03 -10.16 -8.04
N MET A 163 -1.87 -10.77 -8.29
CA MET A 163 -1.77 -12.01 -9.05
C MET A 163 -2.40 -13.21 -8.37
N ARG A 164 -2.25 -13.30 -7.04
CA ARG A 164 -2.85 -14.38 -6.25
C ARG A 164 -4.29 -14.09 -5.88
N ASN A 165 -4.85 -12.95 -6.30
CA ASN A 165 -6.16 -12.48 -5.86
C ASN A 165 -6.31 -12.59 -4.33
N PHE A 166 -5.27 -12.15 -3.60
CA PHE A 166 -5.20 -12.20 -2.13
C PHE A 166 -5.32 -13.61 -1.51
N GLN A 167 -5.17 -14.69 -2.29
CA GLN A 167 -5.12 -16.03 -1.74
C GLN A 167 -3.83 -16.24 -0.97
N ASP A 168 -3.97 -16.72 0.26
CA ASP A 168 -2.83 -17.09 1.10
C ASP A 168 -2.10 -18.29 0.49
N CYS A 169 -0.77 -18.27 0.61
CA CYS A 169 0.05 -19.43 0.28
C CYS A 169 0.52 -20.10 1.58
N PRO A 170 -0.06 -21.23 2.00
CA PRO A 170 0.19 -21.79 3.32
C PRO A 170 1.67 -22.16 3.55
N ASN A 171 2.37 -22.61 2.51
CA ASN A 171 3.75 -23.07 2.64
C ASN A 171 4.78 -21.94 2.62
N ILE A 172 4.45 -20.75 2.07
CA ILE A 172 5.45 -19.67 1.91
C ILE A 172 5.93 -19.15 3.26
N GLY A 173 5.07 -19.19 4.28
CA GLY A 173 5.44 -18.76 5.62
C GLY A 173 6.54 -19.62 6.23
N ASN A 174 6.39 -20.94 6.13
CA ASN A 174 7.39 -21.89 6.60
C ASN A 174 8.74 -21.71 5.88
N HIS A 175 8.71 -21.42 4.58
CA HIS A 175 9.93 -21.15 3.82
C HIS A 175 10.58 -19.81 4.22
N MET A 176 9.81 -18.72 4.29
CA MET A 176 10.31 -17.40 4.71
C MET A 176 10.94 -17.43 6.10
N SER A 177 10.31 -18.16 7.04
CA SER A 177 10.85 -18.34 8.39
C SER A 177 12.20 -19.06 8.41
N LYS A 178 12.43 -19.99 7.47
CA LYS A 178 13.70 -20.71 7.33
C LYS A 178 14.77 -19.91 6.59
N TRP A 179 14.38 -19.22 5.52
CA TRP A 179 15.32 -18.46 4.69
C TRP A 179 15.84 -17.20 5.39
N ILE A 180 15.00 -16.56 6.20
CA ILE A 180 15.34 -15.29 6.86
C ILE A 180 15.19 -15.45 8.37
N ASN A 181 13.95 -15.45 8.88
CA ASN A 181 13.59 -15.76 10.27
C ASN A 181 12.06 -15.63 10.45
N GLU A 182 11.57 -16.11 11.60
CA GLU A 182 10.15 -16.07 11.94
C GLU A 182 9.59 -14.65 12.10
N ASP A 183 10.37 -13.70 12.66
CA ASP A 183 9.94 -12.29 12.79
C ASP A 183 9.64 -11.65 11.43
N PHE A 184 10.52 -11.87 10.45
CA PHE A 184 10.34 -11.42 9.08
C PHE A 184 9.02 -11.94 8.51
N HIS A 185 8.76 -13.25 8.61
CA HIS A 185 7.50 -13.83 8.16
C HIS A 185 6.29 -13.20 8.86
N ASN A 186 6.33 -13.08 10.20
CA ASN A 186 5.23 -12.53 10.98
C ASN A 186 4.91 -11.07 10.59
N ARG A 187 5.94 -10.25 10.38
CA ARG A 187 5.81 -8.86 9.93
C ARG A 187 5.31 -8.78 8.48
N MET A 188 5.76 -9.67 7.61
CA MET A 188 5.30 -9.79 6.22
C MET A 188 3.80 -10.12 6.18
N SER A 189 3.38 -11.15 6.92
CA SER A 189 1.99 -11.59 7.06
C SER A 189 1.09 -10.50 7.66
N ARG A 190 1.58 -9.77 8.68
CA ARG A 190 0.85 -8.66 9.28
C ARG A 190 0.64 -7.52 8.29
N THR A 191 1.67 -7.16 7.52
CA THR A 191 1.60 -6.11 6.49
C THR A 191 0.62 -6.51 5.38
N HIS A 192 0.67 -7.78 4.95
CA HIS A 192 -0.24 -8.38 3.97
C HIS A 192 -1.72 -8.25 4.39
N ARG A 193 -2.06 -8.57 5.65
CA ARG A 193 -3.43 -8.51 6.17
C ARG A 193 -4.07 -7.13 6.06
N TYR A 194 -3.31 -6.04 6.21
CA TYR A 194 -3.86 -4.68 6.09
C TYR A 194 -4.30 -4.35 4.65
N LEU A 195 -3.63 -4.94 3.65
CA LEU A 195 -3.98 -4.73 2.25
C LEU A 195 -5.19 -5.56 1.80
N PHE A 196 -5.60 -6.58 2.56
CA PHE A 196 -6.77 -7.41 2.27
C PHE A 196 -8.08 -6.60 2.12
N ARG A 197 -8.14 -5.42 2.75
CA ARG A 197 -9.23 -4.45 2.55
C ARG A 197 -9.43 -4.07 1.07
N PHE A 198 -8.38 -4.16 0.25
CA PHE A 198 -8.40 -3.80 -1.16
C PHE A 198 -8.62 -5.00 -2.09
N MET A 199 -8.99 -6.18 -1.56
CA MET A 199 -9.17 -7.40 -2.36
C MET A 199 -10.18 -7.22 -3.51
N ASN A 200 -11.24 -6.44 -3.27
CA ASN A 200 -12.27 -6.17 -4.26
C ASN A 200 -11.91 -5.02 -5.21
N TYR A 201 -10.75 -4.38 -5.02
CA TYR A 201 -10.31 -3.20 -5.76
C TYR A 201 -8.89 -3.40 -6.33
N PRO A 202 -8.63 -4.44 -7.16
CA PRO A 202 -7.30 -4.73 -7.68
C PRO A 202 -6.73 -3.58 -8.52
N LEU A 203 -7.58 -2.82 -9.20
CA LEU A 203 -7.18 -1.64 -9.98
C LEU A 203 -6.52 -0.56 -9.12
N LEU A 204 -6.95 -0.38 -7.88
CA LEU A 204 -6.32 0.54 -6.93
C LEU A 204 -4.86 0.13 -6.67
N LEU A 205 -4.58 -1.16 -6.52
CA LEU A 205 -3.21 -1.64 -6.34
C LEU A 205 -2.38 -1.55 -7.64
N LYS A 206 -2.98 -1.77 -8.81
CA LYS A 206 -2.32 -1.56 -10.10
C LYS A 206 -1.90 -0.10 -10.31
N LEU A 207 -2.78 0.83 -9.97
CA LEU A 207 -2.46 2.27 -10.00
C LEU A 207 -1.39 2.63 -8.96
N THR A 208 -1.45 2.01 -7.79
CA THR A 208 -0.43 2.15 -6.74
C THR A 208 0.95 1.70 -7.24
N LEU A 209 1.04 0.56 -7.96
CA LEU A 209 2.29 0.12 -8.59
C LEU A 209 2.88 1.19 -9.52
N ILE A 210 2.03 1.86 -10.33
CA ILE A 210 2.46 2.94 -11.23
C ILE A 210 2.98 4.15 -10.44
N ILE A 211 2.27 4.57 -9.40
CA ILE A 211 2.68 5.71 -8.56
C ILE A 211 4.06 5.47 -7.93
N PHE A 212 4.28 4.26 -7.42
CA PHE A 212 5.51 3.93 -6.71
C PHE A 212 6.69 3.60 -7.62
N ILE A 213 6.48 3.20 -8.88
CA ILE A 213 7.61 3.09 -9.82
C ILE A 213 8.20 4.45 -10.17
N PHE A 214 7.41 5.53 -10.17
CA PHE A 214 7.89 6.90 -10.37
C PHE A 214 8.44 7.56 -9.10
N SER A 215 8.38 6.89 -7.94
CA SER A 215 8.96 7.41 -6.71
C SER A 215 10.47 7.51 -6.82
N ILE A 216 11.00 8.71 -6.65
CA ILE A 216 12.44 8.87 -6.47
C ILE A 216 12.83 8.31 -5.10
N ASN A 217 13.86 7.47 -5.07
CA ASN A 217 14.53 7.05 -3.84
C ASN A 217 13.69 6.19 -2.89
N LEU A 218 12.77 5.37 -3.40
CA LEU A 218 11.98 4.45 -2.58
C LEU A 218 12.85 3.46 -1.78
N SER A 219 14.03 3.09 -2.31
CA SER A 219 15.04 2.22 -1.65
C SER A 219 16.29 2.96 -1.13
N ALA A 220 16.30 4.29 -1.06
CA ALA A 220 17.53 5.04 -0.75
C ALA A 220 18.15 4.75 0.63
N SER A 221 17.46 4.00 1.50
CA SER A 221 17.99 3.56 2.78
C SER A 221 19.13 2.55 2.69
N SER A 222 19.37 1.92 1.52
CA SER A 222 20.34 0.82 1.41
C SER A 222 21.75 1.22 0.97
N ASP A 223 21.94 2.38 0.34
CA ASP A 223 23.26 2.88 -0.05
C ASP A 223 23.28 4.42 0.03
N ILE A 224 23.73 4.96 1.17
CA ILE A 224 23.78 6.40 1.47
C ILE A 224 24.58 7.21 0.41
N ASN A 225 25.37 6.52 -0.41
CA ASN A 225 26.21 7.11 -1.46
C ASN A 225 25.65 7.00 -2.88
N GLN A 226 24.50 6.36 -3.10
CA GLN A 226 23.87 6.26 -4.42
C GLN A 226 22.67 7.19 -4.53
N PHE A 227 22.92 8.50 -4.49
CA PHE A 227 21.96 9.44 -5.06
C PHE A 227 21.95 9.21 -6.57
N TYR A 228 20.99 8.43 -7.04
CA TYR A 228 20.79 8.22 -8.47
C TYR A 228 20.53 9.59 -9.12
N LYS A 229 21.44 9.98 -10.00
CA LYS A 229 21.30 11.21 -10.78
C LYS A 229 20.38 10.92 -11.96
N TYR A 230 19.10 11.24 -11.80
CA TYR A 230 18.15 11.21 -12.89
C TYR A 230 18.42 12.37 -13.84
N ASN A 231 18.24 12.15 -15.14
CA ASN A 231 18.42 13.22 -16.14
C ASN A 231 17.37 14.33 -15.96
N ASN A 232 16.14 13.95 -15.64
CA ASN A 232 15.05 14.89 -15.39
C ASN A 232 14.21 14.45 -14.20
N SER A 233 14.67 14.71 -12.97
CA SER A 233 13.90 14.38 -11.75
C SER A 233 12.54 15.08 -11.69
N ARG A 234 12.41 16.26 -12.31
CA ARG A 234 11.15 17.02 -12.36
C ARG A 234 10.05 16.24 -13.09
N ILE A 235 10.35 15.64 -14.24
CA ILE A 235 9.34 14.91 -15.01
C ILE A 235 8.81 13.69 -14.24
N LEU A 236 9.66 13.06 -13.42
CA LEU A 236 9.26 11.95 -12.55
C LEU A 236 8.24 12.39 -11.51
N PHE A 237 8.45 13.54 -10.87
CA PHE A 237 7.48 14.11 -9.94
C PHE A 237 6.18 14.51 -10.64
N GLU A 238 6.25 15.05 -11.85
CA GLU A 238 5.06 15.40 -12.64
C GLU A 238 4.23 14.16 -12.99
N TYR A 239 4.86 13.08 -13.47
CA TYR A 239 4.19 11.81 -13.73
C TYR A 239 3.64 11.15 -12.47
N GLN A 240 4.40 11.15 -11.37
CA GLN A 240 3.93 10.63 -10.10
C GLN A 240 2.67 11.38 -9.62
N ASN A 241 2.71 12.72 -9.62
CA ASN A 241 1.60 13.56 -9.18
C ASN A 241 0.37 13.40 -10.08
N TYR A 242 0.57 13.21 -11.39
CA TYR A 242 -0.50 12.90 -12.31
C TYR A 242 -1.25 11.64 -11.86
N TYR A 243 -0.55 10.53 -11.61
CA TYR A 243 -1.18 9.28 -11.16
C TYR A 243 -1.73 9.34 -9.73
N ILE A 244 -1.14 10.13 -8.82
CA ILE A 244 -1.71 10.40 -7.49
C ILE A 244 -3.06 11.10 -7.60
N ASN A 245 -3.19 12.07 -8.50
CA ASN A 245 -4.46 12.78 -8.73
C ASN A 245 -5.53 11.83 -9.29
N ILE A 246 -5.16 10.94 -10.21
CA ILE A 246 -6.05 9.87 -10.70
C ILE A 246 -6.48 8.96 -9.55
N LEU A 247 -5.56 8.54 -8.68
CA LEU A 247 -5.86 7.70 -7.52
C LEU A 247 -6.82 8.39 -6.57
N TRP A 248 -6.60 9.68 -6.28
CA TRP A 248 -7.48 10.46 -5.41
C TRP A 248 -8.91 10.53 -5.96
N ARG A 249 -9.07 10.86 -7.24
CA ARG A 249 -10.39 10.89 -7.90
C ARG A 249 -11.05 9.52 -7.91
N TYR A 250 -10.29 8.47 -8.19
CA TYR A 250 -10.79 7.10 -8.17
C TYR A 250 -11.25 6.67 -6.76
N LEU A 251 -10.49 7.00 -5.71
CA LEU A 251 -10.87 6.72 -4.33
C LEU A 251 -12.13 7.46 -3.89
N ASN A 252 -12.29 8.73 -4.26
CA ASN A 252 -13.52 9.49 -3.99
C ASN A 252 -14.73 8.97 -4.78
N CYS A 253 -14.50 8.24 -5.88
CA CYS A 253 -15.55 7.49 -6.59
C CYS A 253 -15.99 6.27 -5.78
N LEU A 254 -15.05 5.57 -5.14
CA LEU A 254 -15.32 4.32 -4.42
C LEU A 254 -15.78 4.53 -2.98
N PHE A 255 -15.26 5.55 -2.31
CA PHE A 255 -15.35 5.76 -0.88
C PHE A 255 -15.76 7.20 -0.56
N ASP A 256 -16.22 7.44 0.67
CA ASP A 256 -16.31 8.81 1.17
C ASP A 256 -14.89 9.38 1.39
N GLU A 257 -14.80 10.71 1.49
CA GLU A 257 -13.51 11.41 1.61
C GLU A 257 -12.66 10.88 2.77
N LYS A 258 -13.29 10.58 3.92
CA LYS A 258 -12.61 10.05 5.09
C LYS A 258 -12.00 8.67 4.83
N GLU A 259 -12.76 7.76 4.23
CA GLU A 259 -12.28 6.43 3.86
C GLU A 259 -11.27 6.48 2.70
N ALA A 260 -11.37 7.45 1.80
CA ALA A 260 -10.37 7.69 0.77
C ALA A 260 -9.01 8.08 1.39
N ILE A 261 -9.01 9.04 2.32
CA ILE A 261 -7.81 9.44 3.08
C ILE A 261 -7.23 8.24 3.84
N GLN A 262 -8.07 7.48 4.55
CA GLN A 262 -7.63 6.28 5.25
C GLN A 262 -7.05 5.23 4.30
N SER A 263 -7.62 5.07 3.11
CA SER A 263 -7.10 4.16 2.08
C SER A 263 -5.68 4.52 1.69
N ILE A 264 -5.43 5.80 1.36
CA ILE A 264 -4.09 6.30 1.02
C ILE A 264 -3.13 6.06 2.18
N GLN A 265 -3.53 6.42 3.40
CA GLN A 265 -2.70 6.24 4.59
C GLN A 265 -2.31 4.77 4.80
N ILE A 266 -3.25 3.83 4.61
CA ILE A 266 -2.98 2.39 4.72
C ILE A 266 -1.98 1.94 3.65
N ILE A 267 -2.20 2.34 2.40
CA ILE A 267 -1.33 2.00 1.25
C ILE A 267 0.09 2.49 1.50
N VAL A 268 0.26 3.78 1.80
CA VAL A 268 1.59 4.38 2.05
C VAL A 268 2.27 3.71 3.24
N THR A 269 1.55 3.52 4.35
CA THR A 269 2.10 2.87 5.55
C THR A 269 2.55 1.44 5.26
N GLN A 270 1.78 0.66 4.48
CA GLN A 270 2.16 -0.71 4.15
C GLN A 270 3.36 -0.75 3.20
N ILE A 271 3.48 0.20 2.26
CA ILE A 271 4.65 0.28 1.38
C ILE A 271 5.92 0.61 2.16
N LEU A 272 5.86 1.58 3.09
CA LEU A 272 6.99 1.87 3.97
C LEU A 272 7.39 0.66 4.83
N ARG A 273 6.41 -0.13 5.30
CA ARG A 273 6.69 -1.38 6.01
C ARG A 273 7.34 -2.43 5.11
N TYR A 274 6.88 -2.57 3.87
CA TYR A 274 7.50 -3.48 2.91
C TYR A 274 8.93 -3.07 2.57
N GLN A 275 9.23 -1.78 2.42
CA GLN A 275 10.61 -1.32 2.23
C GLN A 275 11.54 -1.80 3.35
N LEU A 276 11.13 -1.64 4.62
CA LEU A 276 11.92 -2.11 5.75
C LEU A 276 12.14 -3.62 5.74
N LEU A 277 11.12 -4.38 5.32
CA LEU A 277 11.24 -5.82 5.14
C LEU A 277 12.19 -6.15 3.98
N MET A 278 12.11 -5.44 2.87
CA MET A 278 13.00 -5.66 1.73
C MET A 278 14.46 -5.35 2.01
N VAL A 279 14.75 -4.37 2.86
CA VAL A 279 16.11 -4.18 3.39
C VAL A 279 16.58 -5.41 4.17
N THR A 280 15.72 -5.99 5.02
CA THR A 280 16.06 -7.22 5.77
C THR A 280 16.32 -8.38 4.82
N MET A 281 15.46 -8.56 3.81
CA MET A 281 15.59 -9.59 2.79
C MET A 281 16.87 -9.41 1.96
N LYS A 282 17.18 -8.19 1.52
CA LYS A 282 18.42 -7.86 0.80
C LYS A 282 19.65 -8.24 1.61
N ASN A 283 19.68 -7.87 2.89
CA ASN A 283 20.79 -8.20 3.78
C ASN A 283 20.96 -9.73 3.94
N SER A 284 19.86 -10.47 4.11
CA SER A 284 19.92 -11.94 4.19
C SER A 284 20.40 -12.58 2.89
N VAL A 285 20.00 -12.04 1.73
CA VAL A 285 20.49 -12.49 0.42
C VAL A 285 21.98 -12.23 0.26
N GLN A 286 22.45 -11.03 0.62
CA GLN A 286 23.88 -10.66 0.58
C GLN A 286 24.75 -11.49 1.52
N GLN A 287 24.21 -11.94 2.65
CA GLN A 287 24.90 -12.81 3.61
C GLN A 287 24.84 -14.30 3.22
N SER A 288 24.02 -14.67 2.25
CA SER A 288 23.88 -16.07 1.84
C SER A 288 25.12 -16.55 1.08
N SER A 289 25.57 -17.77 1.35
CA SER A 289 26.67 -18.42 0.63
C SER A 289 26.36 -18.69 -0.85
N ASP A 290 25.09 -18.61 -1.23
CA ASP A 290 24.60 -18.97 -2.56
C ASP A 290 24.54 -17.77 -3.53
N CYS A 291 25.25 -16.67 -3.23
CA CYS A 291 25.27 -15.46 -4.05
C CYS A 291 25.60 -15.72 -5.53
N ASP A 292 26.45 -16.71 -5.81
CA ASP A 292 26.84 -17.04 -7.19
C ASP A 292 25.72 -17.70 -8.00
N GLN A 293 24.77 -18.35 -7.32
CA GLN A 293 23.68 -19.11 -7.95
C GLN A 293 22.53 -18.22 -8.45
N PHE A 294 22.51 -16.93 -8.10
CA PHE A 294 21.47 -16.01 -8.57
C PHE A 294 21.57 -15.74 -10.08
N HIS A 295 20.42 -15.70 -10.75
CA HIS A 295 20.31 -15.22 -12.12
C HIS A 295 20.70 -13.74 -12.23
N SER A 296 21.13 -13.31 -13.41
CA SER A 296 21.61 -11.95 -13.68
C SER A 296 20.60 -10.86 -13.28
N LEU A 297 19.31 -11.10 -13.53
CA LEU A 297 18.25 -10.17 -13.13
C LEU A 297 18.15 -10.03 -11.60
N MET A 298 18.17 -11.15 -10.87
CA MET A 298 18.14 -11.15 -9.41
C MET A 298 19.39 -10.49 -8.83
N LYS A 299 20.57 -10.83 -9.35
CA LYS A 299 21.83 -10.16 -9.00
C LYS A 299 21.73 -8.64 -9.17
N SER A 300 21.20 -8.19 -10.31
CA SER A 300 21.02 -6.76 -10.57
C SER A 300 19.99 -6.07 -9.67
N ILE A 301 18.91 -6.75 -9.26
CA ILE A 301 17.87 -6.18 -8.40
C ILE A 301 18.33 -6.10 -6.95
N PHE A 302 19.02 -7.13 -6.47
CA PHE A 302 19.56 -7.18 -5.11
C PHE A 302 20.90 -6.45 -4.94
N GLY A 303 21.51 -5.99 -6.04
CA GLY A 303 22.83 -5.33 -6.01
C GLY A 303 23.95 -6.29 -5.60
N LEU A 304 23.87 -7.54 -6.08
CA LEU A 304 24.91 -8.55 -5.93
C LEU A 304 25.84 -8.42 -7.15
N SER A 305 27.05 -7.90 -6.95
CA SER A 305 28.09 -7.77 -7.97
C SER A 305 29.32 -8.54 -7.57
#